data_AF-A0A6C0C818-F1
#
_entry.id   AF-A0A6C0C818-F1
#
_cell.length_a   1.000
_cell.length_b   1.000
_cell.length_c   1.000
_cell.angle_alpha   90.00
_cell.angle_beta   90.00
_cell.angle_gamma   90.00
#
_symmetry.space_group_name_H-M   'P 1'
#
loop_
_entity.id
_entity.type
_entity.pdbx_description
1 polymer ?
#
loop_
_entity_poly.entity_id
_entity_poly.type
_entity_poly.pdbx_seq_one_letter_code
_entity_poly.pdbx_strand_id
1 'polypeptide(L)' 'MDKNTDKKTNPEVKETPKLPINPSMDEANKTAANVFNTQGEKAFLKHVFTDQETGRTMSYSEMRYRYG' A
#
# COMPACT_ATOMS: atom_id res chain seq x y z
N MET A 1 6.43 -35.25 18.39
CA MET A 1 7.45 -34.18 18.52
C MET A 1 7.71 -33.67 17.11
N ASP A 2 6.80 -32.85 16.61
CA ASP A 2 6.82 -32.34 15.24
C ASP A 2 7.88 -31.25 15.11
N LYS A 3 9.01 -31.62 14.51
CA LYS A 3 9.95 -30.66 13.94
C LYS A 3 9.49 -30.41 12.50
N ASN A 4 8.82 -29.28 12.25
CA ASN A 4 8.72 -28.76 10.89
C ASN A 4 9.20 -27.30 10.89
N THR A 5 10.52 -27.24 10.81
CA THR A 5 11.36 -26.19 10.21
C THR A 5 10.63 -25.03 9.55
N ASP A 6 10.90 -23.84 10.09
CA ASP A 6 10.72 -22.54 9.43
C ASP A 6 11.34 -22.59 8.03
N LYS A 7 10.49 -22.81 7.01
CA LYS A 7 10.84 -22.47 5.64
C LYS A 7 10.96 -20.95 5.59
N LYS A 8 12.17 -20.47 5.80
CA LYS A 8 12.64 -19.16 5.36
C LYS A 8 12.60 -19.17 3.83
N THR A 9 11.41 -18.96 3.28
CA THR A 9 11.19 -18.91 1.84
C THR A 9 11.97 -17.71 1.33
N ASN A 10 13.05 -18.01 0.61
CA ASN A 10 13.80 -17.09 -0.22
C ASN A 10 12.79 -16.26 -1.05
N PRO A 11 12.70 -14.92 -0.91
CA PRO A 11 11.81 -14.15 -1.76
C PRO A 11 12.45 -14.08 -3.13
N GLU A 12 12.15 -15.07 -3.96
CA GLU A 12 12.00 -14.89 -5.39
C GLU A 12 11.43 -13.48 -5.60
N VAL A 13 12.18 -12.61 -6.29
CA VAL A 13 11.76 -11.24 -6.61
C VAL A 13 10.59 -11.35 -7.59
N LYS A 14 9.41 -11.69 -7.07
CA LYS A 14 8.16 -11.61 -7.78
C LYS A 14 7.92 -10.11 -7.93
N GLU A 15 8.03 -9.60 -9.15
CA GLU A 15 7.64 -8.23 -9.43
C GLU A 15 6.28 -7.98 -8.78
N THR A 16 6.22 -6.99 -7.90
CA THR A 16 4.97 -6.62 -7.26
C THR A 16 4.02 -6.15 -8.38
N PRO A 17 2.83 -6.74 -8.52
CA PRO A 17 1.91 -6.39 -9.59
C PRO A 17 1.56 -4.91 -9.47
N LYS A 18 1.82 -4.10 -10.49
CA LYS A 18 1.59 -2.65 -10.45
C LYS A 18 0.10 -2.32 -10.53
N LEU A 19 -0.32 -1.27 -9.83
CA LEU A 19 -1.65 -0.69 -9.96
C LEU A 19 -1.72 0.19 -11.22
N PRO A 20 -2.78 0.08 -12.04
CA PRO A 20 -2.99 0.95 -13.18
C PRO A 20 -3.29 2.38 -12.72
N ILE A 21 -2.76 3.38 -13.43
CA ILE A 21 -3.02 4.80 -13.17
C ILE A 21 -3.74 5.37 -14.38
N ASN A 22 -4.98 5.83 -14.19
CA ASN A 22 -5.82 6.39 -15.24
C ASN A 22 -5.93 7.93 -15.06
N PRO A 23 -5.90 8.72 -16.14
CA PRO A 23 -6.15 10.17 -16.10
C PRO A 23 -7.42 10.59 -15.35
N SER A 24 -8.45 9.75 -15.34
CA SER A 24 -9.76 10.01 -14.73
C SER A 24 -9.80 9.71 -13.22
N MET A 25 -8.74 9.15 -12.64
CA MET A 25 -8.66 8.91 -11.19
C MET A 25 -8.48 10.24 -10.44
N ASP A 26 -9.04 10.32 -9.23
CA ASP A 26 -8.72 11.42 -8.33
C ASP A 26 -7.23 11.46 -7.98
N GLU A 27 -6.70 12.65 -7.77
CA GLU A 27 -5.27 12.86 -7.52
C GLU A 27 -4.76 12.11 -6.28
N ALA A 28 -5.60 11.98 -5.25
CA ALA A 28 -5.29 11.18 -4.06
C ALA A 28 -5.05 9.70 -4.43
N ASN A 29 -5.95 9.12 -5.23
CA ASN A 29 -5.85 7.73 -5.68
C ASN A 29 -4.66 7.52 -6.64
N LYS A 30 -4.40 8.47 -7.55
CA LYS A 30 -3.21 8.45 -8.42
C LYS A 30 -1.92 8.46 -7.61
N THR A 31 -1.84 9.33 -6.60
CA THR A 31 -0.68 9.45 -5.72
C THR A 31 -0.46 8.17 -4.92
N ALA A 32 -1.52 7.60 -4.34
CA ALA A 32 -1.43 6.34 -3.62
C ALA A 32 -0.96 5.19 -4.53
N ALA A 33 -1.52 5.08 -5.74
CA ALA A 33 -1.08 4.09 -6.73
C ALA A 33 0.39 4.29 -7.15
N ASN A 34 0.85 5.53 -7.30
CA ASN A 34 2.26 5.84 -7.54
C ASN A 34 3.16 5.39 -6.39
N VAL A 35 2.79 5.66 -5.13
CA VAL A 35 3.53 5.19 -3.95
C VAL A 35 3.62 3.67 -3.95
N PHE A 36 2.52 2.97 -4.24
CA PHE A 36 2.53 1.52 -4.34
C PHE A 36 3.48 1.02 -5.45
N ASN A 37 3.38 1.59 -6.65
CA ASN A 37 4.18 1.18 -7.81
C ASN A 37 5.68 1.45 -7.69
N THR A 38 6.08 2.42 -6.86
CA THR A 38 7.47 2.89 -6.73
C THR A 38 8.13 2.51 -5.41
N GLN A 39 7.36 2.43 -4.32
CA GLN A 39 7.85 2.20 -2.96
C GLN A 39 7.27 0.93 -2.32
N GLY A 40 6.27 0.31 -2.95
CA GLY A 40 5.68 -0.95 -2.52
C GLY A 40 4.59 -0.83 -1.45
N GLU A 41 4.06 -1.99 -1.07
CA GLU A 41 2.87 -2.14 -0.23
C GLU A 41 2.96 -1.44 1.13
N LYS A 42 4.09 -1.56 1.84
CA LYS A 42 4.23 -0.95 3.18
C LYS A 42 4.18 0.57 3.13
N ALA A 43 4.81 1.17 2.13
CA ALA A 43 4.78 2.61 1.91
C ALA A 43 3.37 3.07 1.51
N PHE A 44 2.70 2.30 0.66
CA PHE A 44 1.30 2.54 0.29
C PHE A 44 0.37 2.52 1.50
N LEU A 45 0.42 1.48 2.34
CA LEU A 45 -0.39 1.38 3.55
C LEU A 45 -0.13 2.57 4.49
N LYS A 46 1.14 2.91 4.72
CA LYS A 46 1.48 4.10 5.51
C LYS A 46 0.87 5.37 4.91
N HIS A 47 0.97 5.54 3.59
CA HIS A 47 0.46 6.71 2.89
C HIS A 47 -1.07 6.84 3.03
N VAL A 48 -1.84 5.80 2.69
CA VAL A 48 -3.31 5.86 2.71
C VAL A 48 -3.89 5.95 4.11
N PHE A 49 -3.15 5.53 5.14
CA PHE A 49 -3.53 5.70 6.54
C PHE A 49 -2.92 6.95 7.19
N THR A 50 -2.28 7.84 6.44
CA THR A 50 -1.77 9.12 6.97
C THR A 50 -2.59 10.27 6.40
N ASP A 51 -3.08 11.14 7.28
CA ASP A 51 -3.69 12.40 6.89
C ASP A 51 -2.60 13.29 6.28
N GLN A 52 -2.74 13.63 5.00
CA GLN A 52 -1.72 14.41 4.28
C GLN A 52 -1.66 15.88 4.73
N GLU A 53 -2.65 16.37 5.47
CA GLU A 53 -2.66 17.75 5.99
C GLU A 53 -2.05 17.81 7.40
N THR A 54 -2.45 16.89 8.29
CA THR A 54 -2.06 16.93 9.70
C THR A 54 -0.96 15.94 10.07
N GLY A 55 -0.65 14.98 9.20
CA GLY A 55 0.30 13.89 9.46
C GLY A 55 -0.17 12.84 10.46
N ARG A 56 -1.40 12.93 10.97
CA ARG A 56 -1.93 11.94 11.92
C ARG A 56 -2.28 10.64 11.21
N THR A 57 -2.27 9.53 11.94
CA THR A 57 -2.82 8.28 11.43
C THR A 57 -4.34 8.36 11.37
N MET A 58 -4.91 8.03 10.20
CA MET A 58 -6.34 7.95 9.97
C MET A 58 -6.89 6.59 10.42
N SER A 59 -8.15 6.58 10.85
CA SER A 59 -8.92 5.35 11.02
C SER A 59 -9.26 4.72 9.66
N TYR A 60 -9.71 3.46 9.68
CA TYR A 60 -10.17 2.78 8.47
C TYR A 60 -11.31 3.54 7.79
N SER A 61 -12.27 4.07 8.56
CA SER A 61 -13.42 4.82 8.01
C SER A 61 -12.99 6.10 7.31
N GLU A 62 -12.02 6.84 7.87
CA GLU A 62 -11.48 8.06 7.25
C GLU A 62 -10.69 7.75 5.99
N MET A 63 -9.85 6.71 6.01
CA MET A 63 -9.14 6.23 4.82
C MET A 63 -10.14 5.83 3.73
N ARG A 64 -11.18 5.05 4.08
CA ARG A 64 -12.20 4.58 3.15
C ARG A 64 -13.07 5.70 2.57
N TYR A 65 -13.28 6.77 3.33
CA TYR A 65 -13.93 7.98 2.85
C TYR A 65 -13.08 8.72 1.81
N ARG A 66 -11.75 8.69 1.97
CA ARG A 66 -10.81 9.39 1.09
C ARG A 66 -10.40 8.60 -0.17
N TYR A 67 -10.30 7.27 -0.06
CA TYR A 67 -9.68 6.42 -1.09
C TYR A 67 -10.58 5.30 -1.64
N GLY A 68 -11.83 5.14 -1.17
CA GLY A 68 -12.70 4.03 -1.61
C GLY A 68 -14.05 4.45 -2.15
#